data_AF-A0AAW0AJP5-F1
#
_entry.id   AF-A0AAW0AJP5-F1
#
_cell.length_a   1.000
_cell.length_b   1.000
_cell.length_c   1.000
_cell.angle_alpha   90.00
_cell.angle_beta   90.00
_cell.angle_gamma   90.00
#
_symmetry.space_group_name_H-M   'P 1'
#
loop_
_entity.id
_entity.type
_entity.pdbx_description
1 polymer ?
#
loop_
_entity_poly.entity_id
_entity_poly.type
_entity_poly.pdbx_seq_one_letter_code
_entity_poly.pdbx_strand_id
1 'polypeptide(L)'
;MKFPSTSFAALLTFALTAQAICPGFNFGIGNQMDLGGGVNRWNVYDDSCNVVDGLTTNQNPCDQGIFGCSPPPVIFDQYTSTFTGLVYACRTDPNSGTCGSDVISVCCRNDGN
;
A
#
# COMPACT_ATOMS: atom_id res chain seq x y z
N MET A 1 -24.62 -58.78 1.39
CA MET A 1 -23.56 -57.80 1.74
C MET A 1 -23.87 -56.51 0.98
N LYS A 2 -24.15 -55.39 1.67
CA LYS A 2 -24.45 -54.08 1.07
C LYS A 2 -23.40 -53.09 1.61
N PHE A 3 -22.53 -52.59 0.74
CA PHE A 3 -21.52 -51.60 1.10
C PHE A 3 -22.11 -50.19 0.94
N PRO A 4 -22.01 -49.31 1.95
CA PRO A 4 -22.44 -47.92 1.80
C PRO A 4 -21.41 -47.14 0.96
N SER A 5 -21.89 -46.43 -0.06
CA SER A 5 -21.08 -45.54 -0.89
C SER A 5 -21.03 -44.17 -0.22
N THR A 6 -19.90 -43.84 0.41
CA THR A 6 -19.66 -42.53 1.03
C THR A 6 -18.94 -41.64 0.02
N SER A 7 -19.65 -40.67 -0.54
CA SER A 7 -19.07 -39.66 -1.42
C SER A 7 -18.20 -38.68 -0.63
N PHE A 8 -16.90 -38.64 -0.93
CA PHE A 8 -15.99 -37.59 -0.46
C PHE A 8 -16.19 -36.32 -1.32
N ALA A 9 -16.78 -35.27 -0.74
CA ALA A 9 -16.79 -33.95 -1.34
C ALA A 9 -15.45 -33.25 -1.00
N ALA A 10 -14.60 -33.04 -2.02
CA ALA A 10 -13.35 -32.30 -1.88
C ALA A 10 -13.66 -30.78 -1.86
N LEU A 11 -13.43 -30.14 -0.71
CA LEU A 11 -13.45 -28.68 -0.58
C LEU A 11 -12.15 -28.12 -1.18
N LEU A 12 -12.25 -27.44 -2.32
CA LEU A 12 -11.16 -26.63 -2.87
C LEU A 12 -11.02 -25.36 -2.03
N THR A 13 -10.05 -25.33 -1.11
CA THR A 13 -9.62 -24.09 -0.46
C THR A 13 -8.73 -23.31 -1.43
N PHE A 14 -9.25 -22.21 -1.97
CA PHE A 14 -8.42 -21.22 -2.67
C PHE A 14 -7.51 -20.55 -1.65
N ALA A 15 -6.24 -20.95 -1.61
CA ALA A 15 -5.22 -20.20 -0.91
C ALA A 15 -4.96 -18.91 -1.70
N LEU A 16 -5.55 -17.80 -1.24
CA LEU A 16 -5.13 -16.47 -1.65
C LEU A 16 -3.69 -16.31 -1.14
N THR A 17 -2.72 -16.56 -2.01
CA THR A 17 -1.35 -16.13 -1.76
C THR A 17 -1.42 -14.61 -1.64
N ALA A 18 -1.26 -14.07 -0.43
CA ALA A 18 -1.08 -12.64 -0.23
C ALA A 18 0.20 -12.25 -0.97
N GLN A 19 0.06 -11.78 -2.20
CA GLN A 19 1.16 -11.12 -2.89
C GLN A 19 1.35 -9.80 -2.15
N ALA A 20 2.51 -9.65 -1.50
CA ALA A 20 2.88 -8.39 -0.87
C ALA A 20 2.74 -7.27 -1.92
N ILE A 21 2.07 -6.19 -1.55
CA ILE A 21 1.81 -5.07 -2.47
C ILE A 21 3.09 -4.39 -2.94
N CYS A 22 4.15 -4.51 -2.15
CA CYS A 22 5.47 -3.99 -2.44
C CYS A 22 6.52 -5.03 -2.00
N PRO A 23 6.83 -6.03 -2.84
CA PRO A 23 7.74 -7.11 -2.47
C PRO A 23 9.11 -6.58 -2.01
N GLY A 24 9.47 -6.85 -0.75
CA GLY A 24 10.76 -6.43 -0.17
C GLY A 24 10.80 -5.00 0.38
N PHE A 25 9.64 -4.37 0.57
CA PHE A 25 9.47 -3.07 1.22
C PHE A 25 8.63 -3.22 2.49
N ASN A 26 8.38 -2.11 3.20
CA ASN A 26 7.55 -2.10 4.39
C ASN A 26 6.14 -1.57 4.11
N PHE A 27 6.04 -0.58 3.22
CA PHE A 27 4.81 0.14 2.93
C PHE A 27 4.67 0.47 1.45
N GLY A 28 3.45 0.71 1.01
CA GLY A 28 3.14 1.31 -0.29
C GLY A 28 2.31 2.59 -0.12
N ILE A 29 2.57 3.61 -0.93
CA ILE A 29 1.74 4.82 -0.99
C ILE A 29 0.81 4.69 -2.19
N GLY A 30 -0.50 4.82 -1.95
CA GLY A 30 -1.52 4.83 -2.99
C GLY A 30 -1.57 6.13 -3.80
N ASN A 31 -2.34 6.12 -4.87
CA ASN A 31 -2.57 7.29 -5.70
C ASN A 31 -3.45 8.34 -4.99
N GLN A 32 -3.51 9.53 -5.60
CA GLN A 32 -4.42 10.58 -5.17
C GLN A 32 -5.88 10.13 -5.31
N MET A 33 -6.63 10.23 -4.21
CA MET A 33 -8.08 10.06 -4.18
C MET A 33 -8.74 11.43 -3.99
N ASP A 34 -9.53 11.87 -4.97
CA ASP A 34 -10.32 13.08 -4.87
C ASP A 34 -11.56 12.84 -3.99
N LEU A 35 -11.70 13.61 -2.92
CA LEU A 35 -12.83 13.57 -1.99
C LEU A 35 -13.87 14.67 -2.30
N GLY A 36 -13.62 15.50 -3.30
CA GLY A 36 -14.44 16.66 -3.64
C GLY A 36 -14.02 17.92 -2.88
N GLY A 37 -14.46 19.08 -3.37
CA GLY A 37 -14.17 20.39 -2.75
C GLY A 37 -12.69 20.78 -2.74
N GLY A 38 -11.87 20.16 -3.60
CA GLY A 38 -10.42 20.37 -3.66
C GLY A 38 -9.63 19.65 -2.56
N VAL A 39 -10.29 18.76 -1.79
CA VAL A 39 -9.64 17.95 -0.77
C VAL A 39 -9.25 16.61 -1.37
N ASN A 40 -8.00 16.22 -1.17
CA ASN A 40 -7.44 14.98 -1.66
C ASN A 40 -6.95 14.11 -0.50
N ARG A 41 -6.94 12.80 -0.73
CA ARG A 41 -6.38 11.82 0.20
C ARG A 41 -5.37 10.92 -0.48
N TRP A 42 -4.35 10.55 0.27
CA TRP A 42 -3.38 9.50 -0.08
C TRP A 42 -3.30 8.53 1.10
N ASN A 43 -3.41 7.24 0.80
CA ASN A 43 -3.28 6.20 1.81
C ASN A 43 -1.87 5.63 1.81
N VAL A 44 -1.42 5.23 2.99
CA VAL A 44 -0.25 4.38 3.17
C VAL A 44 -0.72 3.00 3.57
N TYR A 45 -0.29 1.98 2.84
CA TYR A 45 -0.67 0.60 3.02
C TYR A 45 0.49 -0.24 3.54
N ASP A 46 0.19 -1.23 4.37
CA ASP A 46 1.10 -2.35 4.63
C ASP A 46 1.04 -3.41 3.53
N ASP A 47 1.89 -4.44 3.64
CA ASP A 47 1.94 -5.56 2.69
C ASP A 47 0.62 -6.34 2.55
N SER A 48 -0.30 -6.19 3.50
CA SER A 48 -1.60 -6.86 3.52
C SER A 48 -2.75 -5.96 3.04
N CYS A 49 -2.45 -4.82 2.39
CA CYS A 49 -3.42 -3.82 1.96
C CYS A 49 -4.22 -3.16 3.09
N ASN A 50 -3.75 -3.22 4.34
CA ASN A 50 -4.38 -2.43 5.40
C ASN A 50 -3.90 -0.98 5.29
N VAL A 51 -4.83 -0.04 5.37
CA VAL A 51 -4.48 1.38 5.50
C VAL A 51 -3.91 1.59 6.91
N VAL A 52 -2.61 1.90 6.98
CA VAL A 52 -1.88 2.09 8.24
C VAL A 52 -1.63 3.56 8.55
N ASP A 53 -1.58 4.42 7.54
CA ASP A 53 -1.46 5.88 7.67
C ASP A 53 -2.10 6.55 6.45
N GLY A 54 -2.12 7.88 6.41
CA GLY A 54 -2.51 8.63 5.23
C GLY A 54 -2.64 10.12 5.46
N LEU A 55 -2.52 10.88 4.38
CA LEU A 55 -2.70 12.33 4.40
C LEU A 55 -4.04 12.69 3.78
N THR A 56 -4.76 13.61 4.41
CA THR A 56 -5.92 14.27 3.80
C THR A 56 -5.70 15.76 3.86
N THR A 57 -5.62 16.42 2.70
CA THR A 57 -5.28 17.84 2.60
C THR A 57 -5.85 18.45 1.32
N ASN A 58 -6.02 19.77 1.32
CA ASN A 58 -6.27 20.57 0.11
C ASN A 58 -5.00 21.33 -0.36
N GLN A 59 -3.85 21.03 0.25
CA GLN A 59 -2.54 21.62 -0.07
C GLN A 59 -1.63 20.60 -0.79
N ASN A 60 -0.40 21.03 -1.12
CA ASN A 60 0.61 20.15 -1.68
C ASN A 60 1.00 19.06 -0.66
N PRO A 61 0.78 17.76 -0.95
CA PRO A 61 1.06 16.68 0.00
C PRO A 61 2.53 16.60 0.43
N CYS A 62 3.46 17.05 -0.41
CA CYS A 62 4.91 17.08 -0.14
C CYS A 62 5.30 18.04 0.98
N ASP A 63 4.45 19.02 1.29
CA ASP A 63 4.72 20.08 2.28
C ASP A 63 3.91 19.90 3.57
N GLN A 64 3.22 18.76 3.73
CA GLN A 64 2.34 18.47 4.88
C GLN A 64 2.96 17.50 5.90
N GLY A 65 4.24 17.17 5.76
CA GLY A 65 5.06 16.57 6.80
C GLY A 65 5.18 15.05 6.79
N ILE A 66 4.21 14.30 6.23
CA ILE A 66 4.30 12.83 6.20
C ILE A 66 4.91 12.30 4.91
N PHE A 67 4.88 13.07 3.82
CA PHE A 67 5.48 12.71 2.55
C PHE A 67 6.58 13.70 2.20
N GLY A 68 7.71 13.17 1.72
CA GLY A 68 8.70 13.93 0.96
C GLY A 68 8.56 13.60 -0.52
N CYS A 69 8.97 14.56 -1.36
CA CYS A 69 8.89 14.42 -2.81
C CYS A 69 10.22 14.72 -3.49
N SER A 70 10.50 13.96 -4.55
CA SER A 70 11.68 14.16 -5.37
C SER A 70 11.56 15.40 -6.26
N PRO A 71 12.69 15.93 -6.77
CA PRO A 71 12.68 16.79 -7.94
C PRO A 71 12.01 16.12 -9.15
N PRO A 72 11.62 16.89 -10.19
CA PRO A 72 11.00 16.34 -11.40
C PRO A 72 11.81 15.18 -12.03
N PRO A 73 11.17 14.05 -12.40
CA PRO A 73 9.75 13.75 -12.25
C PRO A 73 9.35 13.56 -10.78
N VAL A 74 8.33 14.28 -10.34
CA VAL A 74 7.95 14.34 -8.92
C VAL A 74 7.28 13.02 -8.54
N ILE A 75 7.90 12.32 -7.60
CA ILE A 75 7.34 11.14 -6.91
C ILE A 75 7.42 11.35 -5.41
N PHE A 76 6.67 10.57 -4.65
CA PHE A 76 6.93 10.44 -3.21
C PHE A 76 8.22 9.64 -3.02
N ASP A 77 9.28 10.29 -2.53
CA ASP A 77 10.58 9.67 -2.28
C ASP A 77 10.84 9.43 -0.79
N GLN A 78 9.95 9.90 0.07
CA GLN A 78 10.01 9.70 1.51
C GLN A 78 8.62 9.57 2.13
N TYR A 79 8.51 8.70 3.12
CA TYR A 79 7.38 8.62 4.03
C TYR A 79 7.87 8.69 5.48
N THR A 80 7.27 9.57 6.28
CA THR A 80 7.48 9.66 7.72
C THR A 80 6.22 9.19 8.43
N SER A 81 6.33 8.10 9.18
CA SER A 81 5.20 7.53 9.93
C SER A 81 4.74 8.49 11.02
N THR A 82 3.45 8.82 11.03
CA THR A 82 2.86 9.69 12.06
C THR A 82 2.80 9.03 13.45
N PHE A 83 2.86 7.70 13.49
CA PHE A 83 2.77 6.92 14.73
C PHE A 83 4.13 6.70 15.40
N THR A 84 5.18 6.49 14.61
CA THR A 84 6.51 6.11 15.12
C THR A 84 7.56 7.19 14.88
N GLY A 85 7.31 8.16 13.99
CA GLY A 85 8.30 9.14 13.56
C GLY A 85 9.43 8.56 12.70
N LEU A 86 9.37 7.27 12.35
CA LEU A 86 10.37 6.63 11.49
C LEU A 86 10.22 7.10 10.05
N VAL A 87 11.36 7.25 9.39
CA VAL A 87 11.47 7.73 8.01
C VAL A 87 11.81 6.55 7.09
N TYR A 88 11.08 6.45 5.99
CA TYR A 88 11.20 5.39 5.00
C TYR A 88 11.53 6.01 3.65
N ALA A 89 12.53 5.46 2.96
CA ALA A 89 12.86 5.87 1.60
C ALA A 89 11.91 5.19 0.62
N CYS A 90 11.34 5.96 -0.31
CA CYS A 90 10.35 5.50 -1.27
C CYS A 90 10.90 5.55 -2.70
N ARG A 91 10.49 4.60 -3.52
CA ARG A 91 10.82 4.54 -4.95
C ARG A 91 9.72 3.85 -5.73
N THR A 92 9.63 4.11 -7.02
CA THR A 92 8.76 3.32 -7.90
C THR A 92 9.25 1.88 -7.97
N ASP A 93 8.32 0.93 -8.02
CA ASP A 93 8.65 -0.50 -8.19
C ASP A 93 7.73 -1.11 -9.25
N PRO A 94 8.28 -1.79 -10.28
CA PRO A 94 7.47 -2.40 -11.33
C PRO A 94 6.67 -3.62 -10.85
N ASN A 95 6.97 -4.15 -9.66
CA ASN A 95 6.23 -5.23 -9.01
C ASN A 95 5.27 -4.68 -7.96
N SER A 96 5.05 -3.36 -7.91
CA SER A 96 4.03 -2.76 -7.05
C SER A 96 2.63 -3.26 -7.46
N GLY A 97 1.82 -3.53 -6.44
CA GLY A 97 0.50 -4.09 -6.58
C GLY A 97 -0.61 -3.03 -6.54
N THR A 98 -1.81 -3.50 -6.19
CA THR A 98 -3.01 -2.68 -6.09
C THR A 98 -3.78 -3.09 -4.84
N CYS A 99 -4.27 -2.13 -4.08
CA CYS A 99 -5.14 -2.36 -2.94
C CYS A 99 -6.58 -1.99 -3.28
N GLY A 100 -7.37 -3.00 -3.64
CA GLY A 100 -8.70 -2.80 -4.20
C GLY A 100 -8.61 -2.07 -5.55
N SER A 101 -9.09 -0.82 -5.60
CA SER A 101 -9.00 0.05 -6.78
C SER A 101 -7.83 1.03 -6.73
N ASP A 102 -7.08 1.08 -5.63
CA ASP A 102 -5.99 2.03 -5.43
C ASP A 102 -4.65 1.42 -5.88
N VAL A 103 -4.09 1.95 -6.97
CA VAL A 103 -2.79 1.52 -7.50
C VAL A 103 -1.68 2.15 -6.68
N ILE A 104 -0.74 1.34 -6.22
CA ILE A 104 0.41 1.81 -5.45
C ILE A 104 1.33 2.61 -6.37
N SER A 105 1.61 3.87 -6.01
CA SER A 105 2.49 4.77 -6.77
C SER A 105 3.96 4.49 -6.49
N VAL A 106 4.31 4.27 -5.22
CA VAL A 106 5.68 4.01 -4.77
C VAL A 106 5.69 3.04 -3.59
N CYS A 107 6.81 2.34 -3.42
CA CYS A 107 7.07 1.43 -2.32
C CYS A 107 8.16 2.01 -1.41
N CYS A 108 7.94 1.93 -0.10
CA CYS A 108 8.76 2.57 0.93
C CYS A 108 9.39 1.55 1.86
N ARG A 109 10.71 1.66 2.08
CA ARG A 109 11.47 0.76 2.95
C ARG A 109 12.28 1.55 3.97
N ASN A 110 12.43 0.98 5.17
CA ASN A 110 13.35 1.51 6.16
C ASN A 110 14.78 1.12 5.74
N ASP A 111 15.47 2.03 5.05
CA ASP A 111 16.86 1.83 4.64
C ASP A 111 17.87 2.15 5.77
N GLY A 112 17.38 2.47 6.99
CA GLY A 112 18.22 2.55 8.20
C GLY A 112 19.05 3.82 8.35
N ASN A 113 18.51 4.98 7.95
CA ASN A 113 19.19 6.27 8.12
C ASN A 113 19.17 6.77 9.57
#